data_AF-A0A7H2BJJ9-F1
#
_entry.id   AF-A0A7H2BJJ9-F1
#
_cell.length_a   1.000
_cell.length_b   1.000
_cell.length_c   1.000
_cell.angle_alpha   90.00
_cell.angle_beta   90.00
_cell.angle_gamma   90.00
#
_symmetry.space_group_name_H-M   'P 1'
#
loop_
_entity.id
_entity.type
_entity.pdbx_description
1 polymer ?
#
loop_
_entity_poly.entity_id
_entity_poly.type
_entity_poly.pdbx_seq_one_letter_code
_entity_poly.pdbx_strand_id
1 'polypeptide(L)'
;MPIKIDYAAMETEATNLQTAASDFETSLSNLLNRINNLTSPDGGFSTEVSSGAFGTNYQDFNTKAQQLIPSLQAFQQDLKNTIERFKAADGA
;
A
#
# COMPACT_ATOMS: atom_id res chain seq x y z
N MET A 1 -18.98 -29.51 12.95
CA MET A 1 -19.65 -28.46 12.15
C MET A 1 -18.79 -28.23 10.92
N PRO A 2 -19.26 -28.45 9.69
CA PRO A 2 -18.47 -28.12 8.51
C PRO A 2 -18.28 -26.59 8.49
N ILE A 3 -17.04 -26.14 8.34
CA ILE A 3 -16.74 -24.74 8.07
C ILE A 3 -17.39 -24.46 6.71
N LYS A 4 -18.52 -23.74 6.68
CA LYS A 4 -19.06 -23.21 5.43
C LYS A 4 -18.17 -22.05 5.03
N ILE A 5 -17.22 -22.31 4.15
CA ILE A 5 -16.42 -21.26 3.52
C ILE A 5 -17.34 -20.57 2.50
N ASP A 6 -17.70 -19.32 2.76
CA ASP A 6 -18.41 -18.49 1.79
C ASP A 6 -17.38 -17.86 0.84
N TYR A 7 -17.06 -18.62 -0.21
CA TYR A 7 -16.13 -18.18 -1.25
C TYR A 7 -16.56 -16.87 -1.91
N ALA A 8 -17.86 -16.61 -2.03
CA ALA A 8 -18.35 -15.37 -2.63
C ALA A 8 -18.09 -14.16 -1.73
N ALA A 9 -18.26 -14.32 -0.41
CA ALA A 9 -17.90 -13.29 0.56
C ALA A 9 -16.39 -13.02 0.56
N MET A 10 -15.56 -14.08 0.50
CA MET A 10 -14.10 -13.94 0.46
C MET A 10 -13.62 -13.24 -0.83
N GLU A 11 -14.19 -13.57 -1.98
CA GLU A 11 -13.87 -12.89 -3.24
C GLU A 11 -14.30 -11.43 -3.25
N THR A 12 -15.46 -11.13 -2.67
CA THR A 12 -15.94 -9.75 -2.51
C THR A 12 -14.98 -8.94 -1.66
N GLU A 13 -14.57 -9.49 -0.50
CA GLU A 13 -13.65 -8.78 0.39
C GLU A 13 -12.25 -8.64 -0.22
N ALA A 14 -11.77 -9.65 -0.95
CA ALA A 14 -10.51 -9.55 -1.69
C ALA A 14 -10.54 -8.45 -2.76
N THR A 15 -11.68 -8.30 -3.46
CA THR A 15 -11.89 -7.24 -4.44
C THR A 15 -11.92 -5.87 -3.75
N ASN A 16 -12.65 -5.72 -2.65
CA ASN A 16 -12.72 -4.49 -1.86
C ASN A 16 -11.33 -4.08 -1.35
N LEU A 17 -10.57 -5.02 -0.80
CA LEU A 17 -9.20 -4.81 -0.32
C LEU A 17 -8.28 -4.40 -1.47
N GLN A 18 -8.44 -4.98 -2.66
CA GLN A 18 -7.66 -4.60 -3.83
C GLN A 18 -7.94 -3.15 -4.25
N THR A 19 -9.21 -2.75 -4.30
CA THR A 19 -9.60 -1.38 -4.61
C THR A 19 -9.06 -0.40 -3.57
N ALA A 20 -9.30 -0.65 -2.28
CA ALA A 20 -8.87 0.23 -1.20
C ALA A 20 -7.34 0.44 -1.18
N ALA A 21 -6.60 -0.61 -1.50
CA ALA A 21 -5.15 -0.56 -1.60
C ALA A 21 -4.65 0.20 -2.83
N SER A 22 -5.29 0.06 -4.00
CA SER A 22 -4.98 0.88 -5.18
C SER A 22 -5.22 2.38 -4.90
N ASP A 23 -6.30 2.70 -4.20
CA ASP A 23 -6.61 4.07 -3.78
C ASP A 23 -5.57 4.60 -2.78
N PHE A 24 -5.12 3.75 -1.85
CA PHE A 24 -4.06 4.07 -0.90
C PHE A 24 -2.71 4.32 -1.60
N GLU A 25 -2.30 3.45 -2.53
CA GLU A 25 -1.08 3.62 -3.34
C GLU A 25 -1.10 4.96 -4.09
N THR A 26 -2.22 5.28 -4.72
CA THR A 26 -2.43 6.54 -5.43
C THR A 26 -2.32 7.73 -4.48
N SER A 27 -2.96 7.66 -3.32
CA SER A 27 -2.93 8.72 -2.31
C SER A 27 -1.52 8.93 -1.75
N LEU A 28 -0.80 7.85 -1.47
CA LEU A 28 0.57 7.89 -0.96
C LEU A 28 1.53 8.45 -2.00
N SER A 29 1.41 8.03 -3.26
CA SER A 29 2.21 8.58 -4.38
C SER A 29 1.97 10.08 -4.58
N ASN A 30 0.71 10.52 -4.53
CA ASN A 30 0.36 11.93 -4.59
C ASN A 30 0.96 12.73 -3.41
N LEU A 31 0.91 12.18 -2.20
CA LEU A 31 1.52 12.79 -1.03
C LEU A 31 3.04 12.93 -1.19
N LEU A 32 3.72 11.85 -1.62
CA LEU A 32 5.16 11.86 -1.89
C LEU A 32 5.53 12.92 -2.94
N ASN A 33 4.77 13.02 -4.02
CA ASN A 33 4.99 14.04 -5.05
C ASN A 33 4.83 15.46 -4.50
N ARG A 34 3.81 15.71 -3.67
CA ARG A 34 3.62 17.01 -3.01
C ARG A 34 4.79 17.36 -2.10
N ILE A 35 5.29 16.40 -1.33
CA ILE A 35 6.44 16.63 -0.44
C ILE A 35 7.70 16.86 -1.27
N ASN A 36 7.98 16.04 -2.29
CA ASN A 36 9.10 16.25 -3.21
C ASN A 36 9.09 17.64 -3.83
N ASN A 37 7.92 18.11 -4.28
CA ASN A 37 7.76 19.44 -4.85
C ASN A 37 8.03 20.55 -3.83
N LEU A 38 7.63 20.37 -2.56
CA LEU A 38 7.91 21.32 -1.49
C LEU A 38 9.41 21.37 -1.16
N THR A 39 10.09 20.23 -1.14
CA THR A 39 11.52 20.11 -0.83
C THR A 39 12.44 20.43 -2.02
N SER A 40 11.88 20.57 -3.22
CA SER A 40 12.62 20.96 -4.43
C SER A 40 13.21 22.36 -4.25
N PRO A 41 14.37 22.67 -4.88
CA PRO A 41 14.96 24.00 -4.87
C PRO A 41 13.98 25.13 -5.25
N ASP A 42 13.02 24.84 -6.12
CA ASP A 42 11.99 25.78 -6.60
C ASP A 42 10.74 25.82 -5.70
N GLY A 43 10.59 24.87 -4.78
CA GLY A 43 9.39 24.62 -3.95
C GLY A 43 9.21 25.54 -2.75
N GLY A 44 10.17 26.43 -2.50
CA GLY A 44 10.14 27.41 -1.41
C GLY A 44 10.43 26.86 -0.01
N PHE A 45 10.41 25.54 0.21
CA PHE A 45 10.80 24.90 1.46
C PHE A 45 12.12 24.14 1.28
N SER A 46 13.23 24.88 1.23
CA SER A 46 14.54 24.26 1.08
C SER A 46 14.86 23.40 2.32
N THR A 47 15.06 22.10 2.10
CA THR A 47 15.59 21.15 3.09
C THR A 47 16.96 21.56 3.64
N GLU A 48 17.64 22.50 2.98
CA GLU A 48 18.89 23.09 3.49
C GLU A 48 18.65 24.14 4.61
N VAL A 49 17.45 24.72 4.68
CA VAL A 49 17.10 25.78 5.64
C VAL A 49 16.20 25.25 6.77
N SER A 50 15.40 24.23 6.49
CA SER A 50 14.69 23.49 7.54
C SER A 50 15.69 22.66 8.34
N SER A 51 15.61 22.72 9.68
CA SER A 51 16.52 22.01 10.60
C SER A 51 16.78 20.58 10.11
N GLY A 52 18.01 20.07 10.19
CA GLY A 52 18.38 18.74 9.66
C GLY A 52 17.42 17.59 10.05
N ALA A 53 16.72 17.72 11.19
CA ALA A 53 15.64 16.83 11.61
C ALA A 53 14.49 16.68 10.60
N PHE A 54 14.11 17.74 9.88
CA PHE A 54 13.06 17.67 8.84
C PHE A 54 13.52 16.85 7.65
N GLY A 55 14.75 17.09 7.17
CA GLY A 55 15.35 16.30 6.08
C GLY A 55 15.46 14.81 6.44
N THR A 56 15.87 14.50 7.67
CA THR A 56 15.91 13.11 8.18
C THR A 56 14.52 12.48 8.25
N ASN A 57 13.53 13.19 8.80
CA ASN A 57 12.16 12.69 8.89
C ASN A 57 11.54 12.46 7.49
N TYR A 58 11.86 13.32 6.53
CA TYR A 58 11.43 13.16 5.15
C TYR A 58 12.03 11.91 4.50
N GLN A 59 13.35 11.72 4.61
CA GLN A 59 14.01 10.53 4.08
C GLN A 59 13.45 9.25 4.70
N ASP A 60 13.27 9.22 6.02
CA ASP A 60 12.68 8.06 6.73
C ASP A 60 11.25 7.78 6.25
N PHE A 61 10.41 8.81 6.13
CA PHE A 61 9.07 8.68 5.59
C PHE A 61 9.07 8.14 4.16
N ASN A 62 9.88 8.71 3.27
CA ASN A 62 9.96 8.30 1.86
C ASN A 62 10.42 6.83 1.74
N THR A 63 11.42 6.41 2.50
CA THR A 63 11.88 5.02 2.54
C THR A 63 10.78 4.07 3.02
N LYS A 64 10.07 4.40 4.09
CA LYS A 64 8.95 3.58 4.60
C LYS A 64 7.79 3.51 3.61
N ALA A 65 7.46 4.62 2.96
CA ALA A 65 6.42 4.68 1.94
C ALA A 65 6.75 3.79 0.72
N GLN A 66 8.01 3.80 0.27
CA GLN A 66 8.50 2.92 -0.80
C GLN A 66 8.46 1.43 -0.43
N GLN A 67 8.52 1.08 0.86
CA GLN A 67 8.40 -0.30 1.33
C GLN A 67 6.95 -0.73 1.55
N LEU A 68 6.06 0.19 1.89
CA LEU A 68 4.66 -0.09 2.20
C LEU A 68 3.88 -0.49 0.94
N ILE A 69 4.13 0.17 -0.20
CA ILE A 69 3.46 -0.14 -1.47
C ILE A 69 3.72 -1.60 -1.91
N PRO A 70 4.97 -2.08 -2.06
CA PRO A 70 5.23 -3.48 -2.39
C PRO A 70 4.68 -4.47 -1.35
N SER A 71 4.69 -4.10 -0.07
CA SER A 71 4.14 -4.95 0.99
C SER A 71 2.63 -5.14 0.85
N LEU A 72 1.92 -4.08 0.49
CA LEU A 72 0.48 -4.10 0.22
C LEU A 72 0.15 -4.98 -1.00
N GLN A 73 0.94 -4.86 -2.08
CA GLN A 73 0.81 -5.68 -3.28
C GLN A 73 1.06 -7.17 -2.99
N ALA A 74 2.09 -7.48 -2.20
CA ALA A 74 2.39 -8.85 -1.79
C ALA A 74 1.23 -9.46 -0.97
N PHE A 75 0.66 -8.70 -0.05
CA PHE A 75 -0.48 -9.14 0.76
C PHE A 75 -1.73 -9.41 -0.09
N GLN A 76 -2.03 -8.54 -1.06
CA GLN A 76 -3.13 -8.77 -2.01
C GLN A 76 -2.94 -10.08 -2.78
N GLN A 77 -1.71 -10.33 -3.27
CA GLN A 77 -1.43 -11.54 -4.03
C GLN A 77 -1.58 -12.79 -3.17
N ASP A 78 -1.15 -12.74 -1.92
CA ASP A 78 -1.29 -13.87 -0.99
C ASP A 78 -2.76 -14.19 -0.68
N LEU A 79 -3.60 -13.16 -0.52
CA LEU A 79 -5.04 -13.32 -0.32
C LEU A 79 -5.69 -14.02 -1.54
N LYS A 80 -5.36 -13.57 -2.76
CA LYS A 80 -5.85 -14.20 -4.00
C LYS A 80 -5.43 -15.66 -4.10
N ASN A 81 -4.14 -15.93 -3.90
CA ASN A 81 -3.58 -17.28 -3.93
C ASN A 81 -4.25 -18.19 -2.89
N THR A 82 -4.54 -17.66 -1.71
CA THR A 82 -5.22 -18.39 -0.64
C THR A 82 -6.64 -18.77 -1.03
N ILE A 83 -7.42 -17.84 -1.59
CA ILE A 83 -8.77 -18.11 -2.09
C ILE A 83 -8.73 -19.19 -3.18
N GLU A 84 -7.82 -19.08 -4.15
CA GLU A 84 -7.67 -20.07 -5.22
C GLU A 84 -7.34 -21.46 -4.67
N ARG A 85 -6.42 -21.55 -3.69
CA ARG A 85 -6.08 -22.82 -3.01
C ARG A 85 -7.29 -23.44 -2.32
N PHE A 86 -8.06 -22.65 -1.58
CA PHE A 86 -9.27 -23.17 -0.92
C PHE A 86 -10.32 -23.62 -1.92
N LYS A 87 -10.49 -22.93 -3.06
CA LYS A 87 -11.42 -23.36 -4.13
C LYS A 87 -10.96 -24.67 -4.77
N ALA A 88 -9.66 -24.82 -5.02
CA ALA A 88 -9.09 -26.05 -5.57
C ALA A 88 -9.22 -27.24 -4.60
N ALA A 89 -9.05 -27.00 -3.29
CA ALA A 89 -9.17 -28.03 -2.26
C ALA A 89 -10.63 -28.49 -2.03
N ASP A 90 -11.61 -27.59 -2.10
CA ASP A 90 -13.04 -27.95 -1.98
C ASP A 90 -13.61 -28.59 -3.27
N GLY A 91 -12.98 -28.33 -4.42
CA GLY A 91 -13.35 -28.90 -5.71
C GLY A 91 -12.70 -30.24 -6.06
N ALA A 92 -11.84 -30.79 -5.19
CA ALA A 92 -11.11 -32.05 -5.35
C ALA A 92 -11.68 -33.16 -4.46
#